data_AF-A0A2H3TK50-F1
#
_entry.id   AF-A0A2H3TK50-F1
#
_cell.length_a   1.000
_cell.length_b   1.000
_cell.length_c   1.000
_cell.angle_alpha   90.00
_cell.angle_beta   90.00
_cell.angle_gamma   90.00
#
_symmetry.space_group_name_H-M   'P 1'
#
loop_
_entity.id
_entity.type
_entity.pdbx_description
1 polymer ?
#
loop_
_entity_poly.entity_id
_entity_poly.type
_entity_poly.pdbx_seq_one_letter_code
_entity_poly.pdbx_strand_id
1 'polypeptide(L)'
;MASTLEATGAPAARITSTASTIADYAYPYGHLGHLTQKQEEAFVQFKKVLEERGLLKVGPPPSHDDPLILRYLRARRWNVEDAYQQFKETEDWRKANDLDVLYDTIDLSAYDFSRRLYPQWTGRRDRRGIPLYVFEVKTLDSKTVHEYEKVGASSTFSKAKSDGKTPSGLLRLFALYENLTRFNMPFCTQLLDREHPEVPITLSTNIVDISGVGLKQFWNLKQHMQAASQLATAHYPETLDRIFVIGAPAFFSTVWGWIKRWFDPITVSKIFILGHNEVKSVLEQYIEPRNIPKKYGGELDYNFGELGNPDPNWEGVVEFENGHKTFPSGPLLWEEDSNGRLVCMAKGSKDGQPRNERICTIPKTFGLAPVVEISSGETVVETPAETNDAAALNGNGHPVSPQGTHDDGVQTDDALLSDDVNEKLKLQDDKPVAAQTTTA
;
A
#
# COMPACT_ATOMS: atom_id res chain seq x y z
N MET A 1 -53.81 25.44 10.07
CA MET A 1 -52.74 25.62 9.07
C MET A 1 -51.42 25.82 9.82
N ALA A 2 -50.61 24.78 9.92
CA ALA A 2 -49.23 24.88 10.38
C ALA A 2 -48.43 23.90 9.52
N SER A 3 -47.63 24.46 8.61
CA SER A 3 -46.85 23.71 7.62
C SER A 3 -45.49 23.39 8.24
N THR A 4 -45.25 22.10 8.48
CA THR A 4 -43.93 21.53 8.79
C THR A 4 -43.12 21.44 7.51
N LEU A 5 -42.05 22.23 7.41
CA LEU A 5 -41.03 22.11 6.37
C LEU A 5 -40.07 20.98 6.76
N GLU A 6 -40.26 19.81 6.16
CA GLU A 6 -39.27 18.74 6.12
C GLU A 6 -38.10 19.18 5.22
N ALA A 7 -36.91 19.26 5.78
CA ALA A 7 -35.68 19.46 5.03
C ALA A 7 -35.25 18.12 4.41
N THR A 8 -35.65 17.89 3.16
CA THR A 8 -35.15 16.78 2.34
C THR A 8 -33.71 17.06 1.92
N GLY A 9 -32.74 16.51 2.64
CA GLY A 9 -31.34 16.46 2.20
C GLY A 9 -31.21 15.51 1.01
N ALA A 10 -30.80 16.04 -0.15
CA ALA A 10 -30.50 15.23 -1.32
C ALA A 10 -29.37 14.21 -1.02
N PRO A 11 -29.46 12.96 -1.48
CA PRO A 11 -28.41 11.98 -1.30
C PRO A 11 -27.14 12.44 -2.02
N ALA A 12 -25.98 12.23 -1.39
CA ALA A 12 -24.68 12.47 -2.00
C ALA A 12 -24.62 11.78 -3.37
N ALA A 13 -24.19 12.51 -4.40
CA ALA A 13 -24.15 12.03 -5.77
C ALA A 13 -23.32 10.74 -5.88
N ARG A 14 -23.97 9.66 -6.30
CA ARG A 14 -23.35 8.38 -6.68
C ARG A 14 -22.39 8.65 -7.84
N ILE A 15 -21.10 8.44 -7.64
CA ILE A 15 -20.14 8.38 -8.74
C ILE A 15 -20.15 6.95 -9.23
N THR A 16 -20.95 6.66 -10.26
CA THR A 16 -20.97 5.35 -10.91
C THR A 16 -19.78 5.29 -11.87
N SER A 17 -18.77 4.48 -11.55
CA SER A 17 -17.69 4.15 -12.47
C SER A 17 -18.24 3.31 -13.63
N THR A 18 -17.93 3.67 -14.88
CA THR A 18 -18.34 2.92 -16.07
C THR A 18 -17.75 1.51 -16.06
N ALA A 19 -18.61 0.49 -15.99
CA ALA A 19 -18.24 -0.91 -15.81
C ALA A 19 -17.37 -1.50 -16.95
N SER A 20 -17.44 -0.97 -18.18
CA SER A 20 -16.71 -1.51 -19.34
C SER A 20 -15.21 -1.23 -19.31
N THR A 21 -14.80 -0.06 -18.80
CA THR A 21 -13.38 0.30 -18.62
C THR A 21 -12.72 -0.40 -17.43
N ILE A 22 -13.50 -1.08 -16.57
CA ILE A 22 -12.98 -1.77 -15.38
C ILE A 22 -12.53 -3.20 -15.71
N ALA A 23 -13.18 -3.86 -16.68
CA ALA A 23 -12.89 -5.26 -17.00
C ALA A 23 -11.45 -5.48 -17.49
N ASP A 24 -10.96 -4.60 -18.37
CA ASP A 24 -9.60 -4.72 -18.95
C ASP A 24 -8.46 -4.41 -17.95
N TYR A 25 -8.79 -3.80 -16.80
CA TYR A 25 -7.85 -3.46 -15.73
C TYR A 25 -8.13 -4.23 -14.43
N ALA A 26 -9.10 -5.15 -14.46
CA ALA A 26 -9.41 -5.98 -13.31
C ALA A 26 -8.30 -7.03 -13.14
N TYR A 27 -7.86 -7.24 -11.91
CA TYR A 27 -7.01 -8.40 -11.59
C TYR A 27 -7.73 -9.69 -12.04
N PRO A 28 -7.05 -10.63 -12.73
CA PRO A 28 -5.58 -10.72 -12.92
C PRO A 28 -5.03 -10.13 -14.23
N TYR A 29 -5.82 -9.46 -15.06
CA TYR A 29 -5.36 -8.97 -16.38
C TYR A 29 -4.16 -8.02 -16.27
N GLY A 30 -3.15 -8.22 -17.12
CA GLY A 30 -1.92 -7.44 -17.10
C GLY A 30 -0.94 -7.83 -15.99
N HIS A 31 -1.21 -8.93 -15.27
CA HIS A 31 -0.26 -9.56 -14.36
C HIS A 31 0.41 -10.77 -15.02
N LEU A 32 1.49 -11.26 -14.40
CA LEU A 32 2.26 -12.40 -14.88
C LEU A 32 1.35 -13.61 -15.15
N GLY A 33 1.48 -14.21 -16.33
CA GLY A 33 0.63 -15.32 -16.79
C GLY A 33 -0.71 -14.91 -17.43
N HIS A 34 -1.08 -13.63 -17.33
CA HIS A 34 -2.36 -13.08 -17.84
C HIS A 34 -2.12 -11.84 -18.71
N LEU A 35 -1.08 -11.90 -19.54
CA LEU A 35 -0.73 -10.86 -20.50
C LEU A 35 -1.35 -11.15 -21.87
N THR A 36 -1.89 -10.13 -22.52
CA THR A 36 -2.19 -10.22 -23.96
C THR A 36 -0.88 -10.30 -24.75
N GLN A 37 -0.93 -10.76 -26.01
CA GLN A 37 0.25 -10.84 -26.87
C GLN A 37 1.04 -9.51 -26.93
N LYS A 38 0.34 -8.37 -27.09
CA LYS A 38 0.98 -7.04 -27.14
C LYS A 38 1.67 -6.67 -25.82
N GLN A 39 1.09 -7.08 -24.70
CA GLN A 39 1.63 -6.84 -23.37
C GLN A 39 2.87 -7.70 -23.11
N GLU A 40 2.85 -8.95 -23.56
CA GLU A 40 4.01 -9.85 -23.52
C GLU A 40 5.18 -9.29 -24.36
N GLU A 41 4.90 -8.84 -25.58
CA GLU A 41 5.90 -8.19 -26.44
C GLU A 41 6.51 -6.94 -25.78
N ALA A 42 5.68 -6.08 -25.19
CA ALA A 42 6.15 -4.91 -24.44
C ALA A 42 6.96 -5.30 -23.20
N PHE A 43 6.59 -6.39 -22.52
CA PHE A 43 7.30 -6.89 -21.35
C PHE A 43 8.70 -7.40 -21.69
N VAL A 44 8.81 -8.24 -22.73
CA VAL A 44 10.09 -8.71 -23.25
C VAL A 44 10.96 -7.54 -23.70
N GLN A 45 10.40 -6.58 -24.44
CA GLN A 45 11.13 -5.39 -24.88
C GLN A 45 11.60 -4.56 -23.68
N PHE A 46 10.78 -4.39 -22.65
CA PHE A 46 11.14 -3.59 -21.49
C PHE A 46 12.26 -4.20 -20.67
N LYS A 47 12.23 -5.52 -20.43
CA LYS A 47 13.33 -6.23 -19.75
C LYS A 47 14.66 -6.04 -20.50
N LYS A 48 14.62 -6.14 -21.84
CA LYS A 48 15.79 -5.87 -22.69
C LYS A 48 16.28 -4.42 -22.54
N VAL A 49 15.39 -3.44 -22.57
CA VAL A 49 15.75 -2.02 -22.37
C VAL A 49 16.38 -1.78 -20.99
N LEU A 50 15.84 -2.39 -19.93
CA LEU A 50 16.40 -2.28 -18.59
C LEU A 50 17.79 -2.92 -18.49
N GLU A 51 18.00 -4.08 -19.12
CA GLU A 51 19.31 -4.75 -19.16
C GLU A 51 20.34 -3.93 -19.94
N GLU A 52 20.02 -3.52 -21.18
CA GLU A 52 20.91 -2.74 -22.05
C GLU A 52 21.32 -1.41 -21.43
N ARG A 53 20.46 -0.82 -20.60
CA ARG A 53 20.70 0.45 -19.90
C ARG A 53 21.18 0.27 -18.46
N GLY A 54 21.47 -0.96 -18.03
CA GLY A 54 22.12 -1.27 -16.75
C GLY A 54 21.24 -1.10 -15.50
N LEU A 55 19.91 -1.12 -15.65
CA LEU A 55 18.95 -1.09 -14.54
C LEU A 55 18.39 -2.47 -14.16
N LEU A 56 18.68 -3.50 -14.97
CA LEU A 56 18.38 -4.89 -14.67
C LEU A 56 19.65 -5.74 -14.77
N LYS A 57 20.05 -6.36 -13.66
CA LYS A 57 21.07 -7.42 -13.66
C LYS A 57 20.37 -8.75 -13.88
N VAL A 58 20.68 -9.41 -15.00
CA VAL A 58 20.24 -10.78 -15.28
C VAL A 58 21.06 -11.77 -14.45
N GLY A 59 20.41 -12.82 -13.96
CA GLY A 59 21.04 -13.92 -13.23
C GLY A 59 20.10 -14.52 -12.19
N PRO A 60 20.50 -15.61 -11.51
CA PRO A 60 19.83 -16.07 -10.31
C PRO A 60 20.52 -15.51 -9.05
N PRO A 61 19.81 -14.74 -8.17
CA PRO A 61 18.55 -14.07 -8.46
C PRO A 61 18.74 -12.82 -9.34
N PRO A 62 17.73 -12.41 -10.12
CA PRO A 62 17.78 -11.16 -10.86
C PRO A 62 17.71 -10.00 -9.88
N SER A 63 18.21 -8.81 -10.27
CA SER A 63 18.13 -7.64 -9.38
C SER A 63 16.69 -7.19 -9.09
N HIS A 64 15.77 -7.50 -10.00
CA HIS A 64 14.34 -7.18 -9.90
C HIS A 64 13.52 -8.36 -10.43
N ASP A 65 12.39 -8.64 -9.78
CA ASP A 65 11.49 -9.70 -10.23
C ASP A 65 10.53 -9.22 -11.33
N ASP A 66 9.99 -10.17 -12.08
CA ASP A 66 9.05 -9.93 -13.17
C ASP A 66 7.77 -9.19 -12.70
N PRO A 67 7.16 -9.54 -11.55
CA PRO A 67 5.99 -8.81 -11.04
C PRO A 67 6.26 -7.33 -10.73
N LEU A 68 7.44 -6.98 -10.20
CA LEU A 68 7.86 -5.59 -10.00
C LEU A 68 7.98 -4.85 -11.33
N ILE A 69 8.66 -5.44 -12.32
CA ILE A 69 8.86 -4.81 -13.63
C ILE A 69 7.51 -4.54 -14.32
N LEU A 70 6.58 -5.49 -14.25
CA LEU A 70 5.23 -5.35 -14.83
C LEU A 70 4.42 -4.20 -14.21
N ARG A 71 4.65 -3.86 -12.94
CA ARG A 71 3.98 -2.70 -12.31
C ARG A 71 4.27 -1.39 -13.06
N TYR A 72 5.51 -1.18 -13.50
CA TYR A 72 5.89 0.03 -14.24
C TYR A 72 5.28 0.07 -15.64
N LEU A 73 5.19 -1.09 -16.32
CA LEU A 73 4.50 -1.17 -17.60
C LEU A 73 3.02 -0.85 -17.46
N ARG A 74 2.32 -1.45 -16.49
CA ARG A 74 0.91 -1.13 -16.23
C ARG A 74 0.71 0.36 -15.94
N ALA A 75 1.55 0.93 -15.08
CA ALA A 75 1.50 2.35 -14.70
C ALA A 75 1.71 3.32 -15.87
N ARG A 76 2.38 2.87 -16.93
CA ARG A 76 2.67 3.65 -18.14
C ARG A 76 1.96 3.08 -19.37
N ARG A 77 0.86 2.35 -19.16
CA ARG A 77 -0.02 1.85 -20.22
C ARG A 77 0.73 1.07 -21.30
N TRP A 78 1.70 0.26 -20.86
CA TRP A 78 2.56 -0.58 -21.69
C TRP A 78 3.48 0.20 -22.65
N ASN A 79 3.68 1.50 -22.42
CA ASN A 79 4.73 2.27 -23.08
C ASN A 79 6.08 1.96 -22.41
N VAL A 80 6.98 1.33 -23.17
CA VAL A 80 8.29 0.87 -22.70
C VAL A 80 9.21 2.03 -22.27
N GLU A 81 9.26 3.13 -23.03
CA GLU A 81 10.16 4.25 -22.70
C GLU A 81 9.66 5.06 -21.51
N ASP A 82 8.35 5.29 -21.41
CA ASP A 82 7.76 5.97 -20.26
C ASP A 82 7.92 5.12 -18.98
N ALA A 83 7.76 3.80 -19.09
CA ALA A 83 8.00 2.85 -18.01
C ALA A 83 9.47 2.86 -17.58
N TYR A 84 10.40 2.87 -18.54
CA TYR A 84 11.83 3.00 -18.28
C TYR A 84 12.16 4.28 -17.52
N GLN A 85 11.61 5.42 -17.96
CA GLN A 85 11.88 6.71 -17.32
C GLN A 85 11.43 6.70 -15.85
N GLN A 86 10.22 6.20 -15.56
CA GLN A 86 9.72 6.09 -14.19
C GLN A 86 10.53 5.09 -13.34
N PHE A 87 10.91 3.95 -13.94
CA PHE A 87 11.74 2.95 -13.27
C PHE A 87 13.10 3.54 -12.88
N LYS A 88 13.76 4.21 -13.83
CA LYS A 88 15.04 4.89 -13.60
C LYS A 88 14.95 5.95 -12.51
N GLU A 89 13.93 6.80 -12.56
CA GLU A 89 13.69 7.83 -11.53
C GLU A 89 13.49 7.21 -10.14
N THR A 90 12.84 6.05 -10.07
CA THR A 90 12.72 5.31 -8.82
C THR A 90 14.06 4.79 -8.33
N GLU A 91 14.84 4.14 -9.19
CA GLU A 91 16.16 3.61 -8.81
C GLU A 91 17.13 4.71 -8.36
N ASP A 92 17.12 5.85 -9.05
CA ASP A 92 17.93 7.01 -8.67
C ASP A 92 17.48 7.57 -7.33
N TRP A 93 16.17 7.70 -7.10
CA TRP A 93 15.62 8.18 -5.83
C TRP A 93 15.90 7.23 -4.66
N ARG A 94 15.78 5.91 -4.87
CA ARG A 94 16.12 4.89 -3.88
C ARG A 94 17.58 4.99 -3.46
N LYS A 95 18.49 5.13 -4.43
CA LYS A 95 19.94 5.29 -4.19
C LYS A 95 20.25 6.61 -3.49
N ALA A 96 19.63 7.71 -3.91
CA ALA A 96 19.87 9.02 -3.32
C ALA A 96 19.42 9.13 -1.86
N ASN A 97 18.47 8.28 -1.44
CA ASN A 97 17.93 8.22 -0.08
C ASN A 97 18.37 6.98 0.71
N ASP A 98 19.38 6.24 0.23
CA ASP A 98 19.90 5.02 0.85
C ASP A 98 18.78 4.07 1.34
N LEU A 99 17.76 3.84 0.51
CA LEU A 99 16.50 3.26 1.00
C LEU A 99 16.66 1.83 1.54
N ASP A 100 17.58 1.05 0.98
CA ASP A 100 17.91 -0.28 1.52
C ASP A 100 18.58 -0.18 2.89
N VAL A 101 19.47 0.81 3.10
CA VAL A 101 20.08 1.07 4.41
C VAL A 101 19.02 1.54 5.40
N LEU A 102 18.06 2.37 4.95
CA LEU A 102 16.94 2.80 5.78
C LEU A 102 16.19 1.57 6.30
N TYR A 103 15.78 0.68 5.39
CA TYR A 103 15.02 -0.51 5.76
C TYR A 103 15.81 -1.45 6.66
N ASP A 104 17.10 -1.65 6.39
CA ASP A 104 17.95 -2.57 7.14
C ASP A 104 18.35 -2.05 8.53
N THR A 105 18.29 -0.73 8.76
CA THR A 105 18.84 -0.11 9.97
C THR A 105 17.88 0.73 10.78
N ILE A 106 16.66 1.00 10.27
CA ILE A 106 15.65 1.78 10.99
C ILE A 106 15.40 1.23 12.40
N ASP A 107 15.38 2.12 13.39
CA ASP A 107 15.06 1.77 14.76
C ASP A 107 13.61 1.28 14.89
N LEU A 108 13.42 0.22 15.67
CA LEU A 108 12.14 -0.44 15.84
C LEU A 108 11.06 0.51 16.37
N SER A 109 11.39 1.42 17.29
CA SER A 109 10.43 2.38 17.84
C SER A 109 10.01 3.39 16.78
N ALA A 110 10.95 3.86 15.95
CA ALA A 110 10.65 4.75 14.85
C ALA A 110 9.77 4.07 13.78
N TYR A 111 10.03 2.80 13.46
CA TYR A 111 9.20 2.02 12.57
C TYR A 111 7.78 1.81 13.13
N ASP A 112 7.63 1.40 14.39
CA ASP A 112 6.32 1.16 14.99
C ASP A 112 5.50 2.46 15.09
N PHE A 113 6.17 3.57 15.39
CA PHE A 113 5.55 4.90 15.36
C PHE A 113 5.04 5.25 13.96
N SER A 114 5.86 5.08 12.91
CA SER A 114 5.42 5.24 11.52
C SER A 114 4.23 4.33 11.19
N ARG A 115 4.29 3.05 11.56
CA ARG A 115 3.22 2.08 11.31
C ARG A 115 1.88 2.55 11.88
N ARG A 116 1.88 3.19 13.06
CA ARG A 116 0.66 3.71 13.71
C ARG A 116 0.05 4.93 13.00
N LEU A 117 0.79 5.59 12.11
CA LEU A 117 0.35 6.79 11.39
C LEU A 117 -0.15 6.53 9.96
N TYR A 118 0.02 5.31 9.48
CA TYR A 118 -0.27 4.93 8.10
C TYR A 118 -1.13 3.66 8.05
N PRO A 119 -1.57 3.21 6.86
CA PRO A 119 -2.31 1.96 6.74
C PRO A 119 -1.54 0.78 7.33
N GLN A 120 -2.23 -0.08 8.07
CA GLN A 120 -1.68 -1.24 8.77
C GLN A 120 -2.26 -2.52 8.21
N TRP A 121 -1.42 -3.52 7.96
CA TRP A 121 -1.88 -4.83 7.57
C TRP A 121 -2.60 -5.50 8.75
N THR A 122 -3.83 -5.94 8.51
CA THR A 122 -4.66 -6.61 9.52
C THR A 122 -4.19 -8.03 9.82
N GLY A 123 -3.22 -8.55 9.07
CA GLY A 123 -2.88 -9.98 9.05
C GLY A 123 -3.87 -10.82 8.23
N ARG A 124 -4.86 -10.21 7.58
CA ARG A 124 -5.84 -10.88 6.72
C ARG A 124 -5.72 -10.46 5.25
N ARG A 125 -6.52 -11.10 4.38
CA ARG A 125 -6.59 -10.85 2.93
C ARG A 125 -8.04 -10.68 2.47
N ASP A 126 -8.21 -10.03 1.32
CA ASP A 126 -9.48 -10.05 0.56
C ASP A 126 -9.75 -11.44 -0.04
N ARG A 127 -10.90 -11.62 -0.70
CA ARG A 127 -11.30 -12.90 -1.33
C ARG A 127 -10.34 -13.38 -2.43
N ARG A 128 -9.54 -12.49 -3.03
CA ARG A 128 -8.54 -12.82 -4.06
C ARG A 128 -7.15 -13.08 -3.47
N GLY A 129 -7.00 -13.02 -2.14
CA GLY A 129 -5.73 -13.21 -1.47
C GLY A 129 -4.85 -11.95 -1.42
N ILE A 130 -5.41 -10.77 -1.70
CA ILE A 130 -4.69 -9.49 -1.62
C ILE A 130 -4.67 -9.03 -0.15
N PRO A 131 -3.52 -8.61 0.43
CA PRO A 131 -3.45 -8.23 1.83
C PRO A 131 -4.38 -7.05 2.16
N LEU A 132 -5.11 -7.20 3.27
CA LEU A 132 -6.08 -6.22 3.75
C LEU A 132 -5.46 -5.26 4.76
N TYR A 133 -5.47 -3.97 4.43
CA TYR A 133 -4.99 -2.88 5.26
C TYR A 133 -6.13 -2.04 5.81
N VAL A 134 -5.95 -1.51 7.02
CA VAL A 134 -6.86 -0.55 7.66
C VAL A 134 -6.10 0.72 7.99
N PHE A 135 -6.73 1.87 7.78
CA PHE A 135 -6.20 3.17 8.16
C PHE A 135 -7.26 4.02 8.84
N GLU A 136 -7.08 4.32 10.13
CA GLU A 136 -7.96 5.24 10.85
C GLU A 136 -7.37 6.65 10.88
N VAL A 137 -7.90 7.56 10.06
CA VAL A 137 -7.33 8.91 9.89
C VAL A 137 -7.53 9.77 11.14
N LYS A 138 -8.54 9.47 11.96
CA LYS A 138 -8.84 10.23 13.18
C LYS A 138 -7.65 10.28 14.14
N THR A 139 -6.81 9.25 14.16
CA THR A 139 -5.62 9.18 15.02
C THR A 139 -4.54 10.20 14.65
N LEU A 140 -4.59 10.75 13.43
CA LEU A 140 -3.66 11.77 12.94
C LEU A 140 -4.08 13.18 13.38
N ASP A 141 -3.99 13.47 14.68
CA ASP A 141 -4.13 14.84 15.15
C ASP A 141 -2.87 15.68 14.86
N SER A 142 -2.99 17.02 14.89
CA SER A 142 -1.86 17.90 14.58
C SER A 142 -0.69 17.75 15.55
N LYS A 143 -0.94 17.35 16.81
CA LYS A 143 0.14 17.08 17.79
C LYS A 143 0.94 15.86 17.35
N THR A 144 0.25 14.80 16.95
CA THR A 144 0.84 13.52 16.55
C THR A 144 1.67 13.67 15.27
N VAL A 145 1.15 14.38 14.26
CA VAL A 145 1.91 14.64 13.02
C VAL A 145 3.08 15.57 13.26
N HIS A 146 2.93 16.60 14.09
CA HIS A 146 4.04 17.47 14.43
C HIS A 146 5.15 16.71 15.17
N GLU A 147 4.80 15.83 16.12
CA GLU A 147 5.76 14.97 16.79
C GLU A 147 6.42 14.00 15.83
N TYR A 148 5.67 13.43 14.88
CA TYR A 148 6.23 12.63 13.79
C TYR A 148 7.27 13.40 13.01
N GLU A 149 6.94 14.58 12.51
CA GLU A 149 7.85 15.40 11.72
C GLU A 149 9.07 15.82 12.54
N LYS A 150 8.89 16.19 13.82
CA LYS A 150 9.98 16.54 14.73
C LYS A 150 10.95 15.38 14.96
N VAL A 151 10.44 14.19 15.30
CA VAL A 151 11.26 12.98 15.51
C VAL A 151 11.85 12.46 14.20
N GLY A 152 11.15 12.68 13.08
CA GLY A 152 11.66 12.35 11.75
C GLY A 152 12.73 13.32 11.27
N ALA A 153 12.79 14.55 11.79
CA ALA A 153 13.79 15.52 11.41
C ALA A 153 15.19 15.15 11.97
N SER A 154 15.26 14.40 13.07
CA SER A 154 16.53 13.86 13.55
C SER A 154 16.94 12.67 12.68
N SER A 155 18.12 12.73 12.04
CA SER A 155 18.69 11.65 11.23
C SER A 155 19.11 10.40 12.03
N THR A 156 18.69 10.29 13.28
CA THR A 156 19.13 9.29 14.25
C THR A 156 18.33 7.99 14.18
N PHE A 157 17.19 7.96 13.48
CA PHE A 157 16.35 6.76 13.42
C PHE A 157 16.87 5.68 12.47
N SER A 158 17.88 5.95 11.64
CA SER A 158 18.53 4.96 10.77
C SER A 158 19.92 5.42 10.35
N LYS A 159 20.68 4.57 9.66
CA LYS A 159 22.00 4.92 9.08
C LYS A 159 21.90 5.49 7.65
N ALA A 160 20.70 5.64 7.11
CA ALA A 160 20.48 6.10 5.74
C ALA A 160 20.76 7.60 5.59
N LYS A 161 21.31 7.99 4.44
CA LYS A 161 21.40 9.39 4.03
C LYS A 161 20.14 9.77 3.26
N SER A 162 19.73 11.03 3.40
CA SER A 162 18.67 11.61 2.58
C SER A 162 19.27 12.40 1.41
N ASP A 163 18.52 12.48 0.32
CA ASP A 163 18.81 13.35 -0.82
C ASP A 163 18.67 14.86 -0.50
N GLY A 164 18.21 15.21 0.71
CA GLY A 164 17.96 16.57 1.18
C GLY A 164 16.72 17.24 0.57
N LYS A 165 15.96 16.52 -0.28
CA LYS A 165 14.76 17.01 -0.98
C LYS A 165 13.51 16.27 -0.52
N THR A 166 13.64 15.00 -0.20
CA THR A 166 12.58 14.15 0.32
C THR A 166 12.44 14.39 1.81
N PRO A 167 11.26 14.82 2.31
CA PRO A 167 11.06 15.03 3.74
C PRO A 167 11.35 13.76 4.53
N SER A 168 12.19 13.84 5.57
CA SER A 168 12.62 12.68 6.37
C SER A 168 11.44 11.91 7.01
N GLY A 169 10.37 12.61 7.39
CA GLY A 169 9.13 11.99 7.83
C GLY A 169 8.50 11.09 6.75
N LEU A 170 8.54 11.50 5.49
CA LEU A 170 8.04 10.68 4.39
C LEU A 170 8.99 9.54 4.02
N LEU A 171 10.30 9.63 4.30
CA LEU A 171 11.21 8.49 4.09
C LEU A 171 10.82 7.28 4.96
N ARG A 172 10.42 7.50 6.22
CA ARG A 172 9.97 6.38 7.07
C ARG A 172 8.65 5.75 6.59
N LEU A 173 7.78 6.48 5.89
CA LEU A 173 6.63 5.88 5.20
C LEU A 173 7.11 4.85 4.17
N PHE A 174 8.23 5.11 3.49
CA PHE A 174 8.77 4.18 2.51
C PHE A 174 9.38 2.93 3.13
N ALA A 175 9.77 2.94 4.41
CA ALA A 175 10.03 1.69 5.12
C ALA A 175 8.76 0.80 5.22
N LEU A 176 7.56 1.38 5.32
CA LEU A 176 6.32 0.60 5.31
C LEU A 176 5.98 0.07 3.91
N TYR A 177 6.27 0.84 2.86
CA TYR A 177 6.14 0.36 1.47
C TYR A 177 7.14 -0.76 1.15
N GLU A 178 8.38 -0.66 1.64
CA GLU A 178 9.35 -1.76 1.55
C GLU A 178 8.83 -3.00 2.28
N ASN A 179 8.17 -2.85 3.43
CA ASN A 179 7.55 -3.99 4.12
C ASN A 179 6.40 -4.60 3.31
N LEU A 180 5.54 -3.76 2.72
CA LEU A 180 4.48 -4.21 1.82
C LEU A 180 5.03 -5.06 0.67
N THR A 181 6.08 -4.60 0.00
CA THR A 181 6.63 -5.26 -1.20
C THR A 181 7.61 -6.40 -0.90
N ARG A 182 8.31 -6.38 0.24
CA ARG A 182 9.34 -7.38 0.60
C ARG A 182 8.85 -8.42 1.60
N PHE A 183 7.71 -8.17 2.27
CA PHE A 183 7.13 -9.09 3.25
C PHE A 183 5.68 -9.47 2.95
N ASN A 184 4.74 -8.52 2.95
CA ASN A 184 3.31 -8.85 2.87
C ASN A 184 2.91 -9.45 1.51
N MET A 185 3.30 -8.80 0.41
CA MET A 185 3.00 -9.25 -0.95
C MET A 185 3.68 -10.60 -1.29
N PRO A 186 4.98 -10.81 -1.00
CA PRO A 186 5.62 -12.11 -1.22
C PRO A 186 5.02 -13.22 -0.35
N PHE A 187 4.66 -12.92 0.91
CA PHE A 187 3.99 -13.88 1.78
C PHE A 187 2.64 -14.31 1.18
N CYS A 188 1.79 -13.34 0.84
CA CYS A 188 0.47 -13.63 0.24
C CYS A 188 0.59 -14.38 -1.10
N THR A 189 1.68 -14.19 -1.83
CA THR A 189 1.96 -14.92 -3.09
C THR A 189 2.16 -16.42 -2.86
N GLN A 190 2.75 -16.84 -1.73
CA GLN A 190 2.93 -18.26 -1.40
C GLN A 190 1.65 -18.94 -0.90
N LEU A 191 0.61 -18.16 -0.61
CA LEU A 191 -0.66 -18.70 -0.13
C LEU A 191 -1.57 -18.96 -1.34
N LEU A 192 -1.74 -20.25 -1.68
CA LEU A 192 -2.43 -20.71 -2.89
C LEU A 192 -3.95 -20.89 -2.69
N ASP A 193 -4.47 -20.58 -1.51
CA ASP A 193 -5.89 -20.66 -1.13
C ASP A 193 -6.70 -19.46 -1.65
N ARG A 194 -6.67 -19.24 -2.97
CA ARG A 194 -7.31 -18.11 -3.67
C ARG A 194 -7.64 -18.47 -5.11
N GLU A 195 -8.46 -17.64 -5.76
CA GLU A 195 -8.99 -17.90 -7.12
C GLU A 195 -7.89 -18.02 -8.20
N HIS A 196 -6.86 -17.18 -8.13
CA HIS A 196 -5.75 -17.15 -9.11
C HIS A 196 -4.39 -17.48 -8.47
N PRO A 197 -4.18 -18.72 -7.98
CA PRO A 197 -2.96 -19.10 -7.25
C PRO A 197 -1.68 -18.97 -8.09
N GLU A 198 -1.79 -19.03 -9.42
CA GLU A 198 -0.72 -18.87 -10.40
C GLU A 198 -0.26 -17.42 -10.60
N VAL A 199 -1.04 -16.44 -10.11
CA VAL A 199 -0.75 -15.02 -10.30
C VAL A 199 -0.15 -14.43 -9.03
N PRO A 200 1.01 -13.76 -9.06
CA PRO A 200 1.62 -13.21 -7.86
C PRO A 200 0.79 -12.04 -7.30
N ILE A 201 0.80 -11.89 -5.97
CA ILE A 201 0.14 -10.78 -5.30
C ILE A 201 1.09 -9.57 -5.32
N THR A 202 0.69 -8.51 -6.00
CA THR A 202 1.45 -7.25 -6.08
C THR A 202 0.64 -6.03 -5.67
N LEU A 203 -0.46 -6.24 -4.94
CA LEU A 203 -1.48 -5.23 -4.67
C LEU A 203 -1.82 -5.19 -3.17
N SER A 204 -2.55 -4.16 -2.76
CA SER A 204 -3.14 -4.01 -1.43
C SER A 204 -4.59 -3.54 -1.52
N THR A 205 -5.43 -4.06 -0.63
CA THR A 205 -6.82 -3.62 -0.44
C THR A 205 -6.90 -2.84 0.87
N ASN A 206 -7.46 -1.63 0.83
CA ASN A 206 -7.40 -0.70 1.95
C ASN A 206 -8.80 -0.29 2.41
N ILE A 207 -9.06 -0.33 3.72
CA ILE A 207 -10.20 0.34 4.36
C ILE A 207 -9.67 1.61 5.01
N VAL A 208 -10.19 2.77 4.61
CA VAL A 208 -9.79 4.08 5.13
C VAL A 208 -10.96 4.68 5.90
N ASP A 209 -10.85 4.70 7.22
CA ASP A 209 -11.86 5.23 8.13
C ASP A 209 -11.57 6.68 8.48
N ILE A 210 -12.44 7.56 8.01
CA ILE A 210 -12.40 9.00 8.28
C ILE A 210 -13.50 9.44 9.26
N SER A 211 -14.10 8.50 9.97
CA SER A 211 -15.10 8.78 11.02
C SER A 211 -14.52 9.72 12.07
N GLY A 212 -15.22 10.82 12.34
CA GLY A 212 -14.82 11.80 13.35
C GLY A 212 -13.63 12.69 12.97
N VAL A 213 -13.15 12.62 11.72
CA VAL A 213 -12.18 13.59 11.20
C VAL A 213 -12.88 14.92 10.95
N GLY A 214 -12.40 15.98 11.61
CA GLY A 214 -12.90 17.34 11.41
C GLY A 214 -12.32 18.01 10.16
N LEU A 215 -13.03 18.97 9.57
CA LEU A 215 -12.56 19.70 8.39
C LEU A 215 -11.20 20.39 8.64
N LYS A 216 -11.01 20.99 9.83
CA LYS A 216 -9.74 21.61 10.23
C LYS A 216 -8.59 20.59 10.28
N GLN A 217 -8.84 19.43 10.87
CA GLN A 217 -7.84 18.35 10.93
C GLN A 217 -7.45 17.91 9.52
N PHE A 218 -8.42 17.68 8.64
CA PHE A 218 -8.14 17.34 7.24
C PHE A 218 -7.26 18.38 6.54
N TRP A 219 -7.57 19.68 6.67
CA TRP A 219 -6.76 20.73 6.03
C TRP A 219 -5.35 20.82 6.59
N ASN A 220 -5.15 20.54 7.88
CA ASN A 220 -3.83 20.46 8.48
C ASN A 220 -3.02 19.28 7.93
N LEU A 221 -3.67 18.17 7.59
CA LEU A 221 -3.02 16.96 7.05
C LEU A 221 -2.83 16.99 5.52
N LYS A 222 -3.54 17.88 4.82
CA LYS A 222 -3.62 17.88 3.35
C LYS A 222 -2.25 17.82 2.67
N GLN A 223 -1.31 18.67 3.09
CA GLN A 223 0.01 18.75 2.43
C GLN A 223 0.80 17.47 2.60
N HIS A 224 0.80 16.91 3.82
CA HIS A 224 1.43 15.64 4.12
C HIS A 224 0.83 14.50 3.28
N MET A 225 -0.50 14.38 3.25
CA MET A 225 -1.20 13.35 2.47
C MET A 225 -0.94 13.48 0.96
N GLN A 226 -0.92 14.71 0.46
CA GLN A 226 -0.65 14.98 -0.95
C GLN A 226 0.78 14.58 -1.32
N ALA A 227 1.77 14.97 -0.51
CA ALA A 227 3.17 14.60 -0.74
C ALA A 227 3.38 13.08 -0.68
N ALA A 228 2.82 12.41 0.34
CA ALA A 228 2.85 10.95 0.47
C ALA A 228 2.26 10.26 -0.77
N SER A 229 1.10 10.72 -1.24
CA SER A 229 0.42 10.16 -2.42
C SER A 229 1.23 10.36 -3.70
N GLN A 230 1.84 11.53 -3.89
CA GLN A 230 2.66 11.84 -5.04
C GLN A 230 3.93 10.97 -5.08
N LEU A 231 4.67 10.85 -3.97
CA LEU A 231 5.87 10.01 -3.94
C LEU A 231 5.51 8.52 -4.11
N ALA A 232 4.42 8.04 -3.50
CA ALA A 232 3.97 6.67 -3.69
C ALA A 232 3.61 6.38 -5.15
N THR A 233 2.92 7.31 -5.83
CA THR A 233 2.59 7.17 -7.26
C THR A 233 3.84 7.20 -8.14
N ALA A 234 4.84 8.01 -7.78
CA ALA A 234 6.10 8.10 -8.51
C ALA A 234 6.93 6.82 -8.38
N HIS A 235 7.07 6.28 -7.16
CA HIS A 235 8.08 5.27 -6.83
C HIS A 235 7.52 3.86 -6.52
N TYR A 236 6.24 3.74 -6.17
CA TYR A 236 5.58 2.46 -5.87
C TYR A 236 4.29 2.31 -6.71
N PRO A 237 4.38 2.46 -8.05
CA PRO A 237 3.20 2.42 -8.87
C PRO A 237 2.55 1.03 -8.86
N GLU A 238 1.24 1.00 -9.12
CA GLU A 238 0.46 -0.24 -9.29
C GLU A 238 0.56 -1.21 -8.11
N THR A 239 0.60 -0.66 -6.88
CA THR A 239 0.54 -1.41 -5.61
C THR A 239 -0.84 -1.35 -4.93
N LEU A 240 -1.78 -0.60 -5.51
CA LEU A 240 -3.14 -0.41 -4.99
C LEU A 240 -4.17 -1.14 -5.85
N ASP A 241 -4.97 -1.98 -5.21
CA ASP A 241 -6.15 -2.62 -5.82
C ASP A 241 -7.44 -1.82 -5.55
N ARG A 242 -7.82 -1.64 -4.28
CA ARG A 242 -9.07 -0.97 -3.88
C ARG A 242 -8.89 -0.14 -2.61
N ILE A 243 -9.62 0.98 -2.52
CA ILE A 243 -9.76 1.77 -1.31
C ILE A 243 -11.24 1.92 -0.97
N PHE A 244 -11.64 1.48 0.21
CA PHE A 244 -12.97 1.71 0.77
C PHE A 244 -12.89 2.85 1.80
N VAL A 245 -13.32 4.04 1.41
CA VAL A 245 -13.42 5.20 2.32
C VAL A 245 -14.75 5.12 3.05
N ILE A 246 -14.70 5.08 4.37
CA ILE A 246 -15.88 4.93 5.24
C ILE A 246 -15.94 6.05 6.28
N GLY A 247 -17.13 6.30 6.82
CA GLY A 247 -17.30 7.35 7.83
C GLY A 247 -17.17 8.77 7.27
N ALA A 248 -17.33 8.93 5.95
CA ALA A 248 -17.18 10.19 5.27
C ALA A 248 -18.18 11.24 5.80
N PRO A 249 -17.71 12.35 6.39
CA PRO A 249 -18.60 13.41 6.87
C PRO A 249 -19.24 14.16 5.69
N ALA A 250 -20.29 14.94 5.94
CA ALA A 250 -21.01 15.66 4.88
C ALA A 250 -20.12 16.59 4.03
N PHE A 251 -19.03 17.11 4.60
CA PHE A 251 -18.07 17.96 3.86
C PHE A 251 -17.12 17.16 2.94
N PHE A 252 -17.08 15.83 3.05
CA PHE A 252 -16.09 15.01 2.34
C PHE A 252 -16.25 15.05 0.83
N SER A 253 -17.47 15.28 0.31
CA SER A 253 -17.69 15.48 -1.13
C SER A 253 -16.86 16.65 -1.69
N THR A 254 -16.73 17.74 -0.92
CA THR A 254 -15.86 18.87 -1.24
C THR A 254 -14.40 18.44 -1.24
N VAL A 255 -13.96 17.75 -0.19
CA VAL A 255 -12.59 17.25 -0.05
C VAL A 255 -12.20 16.31 -1.19
N TRP A 256 -13.09 15.38 -1.54
CA TRP A 256 -12.91 14.43 -2.64
C TRP A 256 -12.71 15.13 -3.99
N GLY A 257 -13.40 16.25 -4.22
CA GLY A 257 -13.20 17.09 -5.40
C GLY A 257 -11.76 17.56 -5.61
N TRP A 258 -10.99 17.71 -4.53
CA TRP A 258 -9.56 18.02 -4.56
C TRP A 258 -8.71 16.76 -4.64
N ILE A 259 -8.95 15.78 -3.77
CA ILE A 259 -8.15 14.55 -3.66
C ILE A 259 -8.09 13.80 -5.00
N LYS A 260 -9.21 13.73 -5.74
CA LYS A 260 -9.25 13.04 -7.03
C LYS A 260 -8.26 13.59 -8.08
N ARG A 261 -7.75 14.82 -7.89
CA ARG A 261 -6.73 15.43 -8.79
C ARG A 261 -5.31 14.98 -8.46
N TRP A 262 -5.09 14.32 -7.32
CA TRP A 262 -3.79 13.79 -6.92
C TRP A 262 -3.47 12.46 -7.59
N PHE A 263 -4.49 11.80 -8.14
CA PHE A 263 -4.42 10.46 -8.70
C PHE A 263 -4.81 10.47 -10.17
N ASP A 264 -4.30 9.50 -10.93
CA ASP A 264 -4.76 9.27 -12.29
C ASP A 264 -6.18 8.65 -12.30
N PRO A 265 -6.91 8.71 -13.43
CA PRO A 265 -8.29 8.21 -13.50
C PRO A 265 -8.49 6.74 -13.12
N ILE A 266 -7.50 5.87 -13.35
CA ILE A 266 -7.58 4.43 -13.00
C ILE A 266 -7.49 4.29 -11.48
N THR A 267 -6.60 5.01 -10.83
CA THR A 267 -6.53 5.02 -9.36
C THR A 267 -7.81 5.58 -8.74
N VAL A 268 -8.41 6.63 -9.32
CA VAL A 268 -9.68 7.20 -8.85
C VAL A 268 -10.83 6.18 -8.95
N SER A 269 -10.89 5.36 -10.00
CA SER A 269 -11.95 4.36 -10.18
C SER A 269 -11.88 3.20 -9.18
N LYS A 270 -10.73 2.99 -8.53
CA LYS A 270 -10.51 2.00 -7.46
C LYS A 270 -10.99 2.48 -6.08
N ILE A 271 -11.43 3.73 -5.95
CA ILE A 271 -11.80 4.35 -4.67
C ILE A 271 -13.33 4.38 -4.51
N PHE A 272 -13.82 3.71 -3.48
CA PHE A 272 -15.23 3.61 -3.11
C PHE A 272 -15.49 4.47 -1.88
N ILE A 273 -16.35 5.48 -1.99
CA ILE A 273 -16.80 6.28 -0.85
C ILE A 273 -18.14 5.72 -0.39
N LEU A 274 -18.16 5.12 0.80
CA LEU A 274 -19.30 4.37 1.32
C LEU A 274 -20.06 5.18 2.38
N GLY A 275 -21.37 5.26 2.22
CA GLY A 275 -22.31 5.63 3.26
C GLY A 275 -22.37 4.58 4.38
N HIS A 276 -22.74 5.02 5.59
CA HIS A 276 -22.73 4.17 6.79
C HIS A 276 -23.53 2.86 6.63
N ASN A 277 -24.68 2.91 5.96
CA ASN A 277 -25.57 1.77 5.78
C ASN A 277 -25.11 0.78 4.70
N GLU A 278 -24.15 1.15 3.84
CA GLU A 278 -23.64 0.28 2.77
C GLU A 278 -22.28 -0.35 3.11
N VAL A 279 -21.55 0.16 4.13
CA VAL A 279 -20.21 -0.31 4.51
C VAL A 279 -20.12 -1.84 4.54
N LYS A 280 -20.91 -2.49 5.40
CA LYS A 280 -20.88 -3.95 5.54
C LYS A 280 -21.17 -4.65 4.21
N SER A 281 -22.30 -4.33 3.58
CA SER A 281 -22.77 -5.00 2.36
C SER A 281 -21.83 -4.85 1.17
N VAL A 282 -21.07 -3.74 1.09
CA VAL A 282 -20.09 -3.54 0.02
C VAL A 282 -18.78 -4.24 0.36
N LEU A 283 -18.29 -4.16 1.60
CA LEU A 283 -17.08 -4.87 2.01
C LEU A 283 -17.22 -6.39 1.82
N GLU A 284 -18.37 -6.97 2.16
CA GLU A 284 -18.62 -8.43 2.04
C GLU A 284 -18.57 -8.97 0.60
N GLN A 285 -18.75 -8.10 -0.40
CA GLN A 285 -18.59 -8.45 -1.82
C GLN A 285 -17.13 -8.76 -2.18
N TYR A 286 -16.17 -8.17 -1.45
CA TYR A 286 -14.74 -8.25 -1.76
C TYR A 286 -13.92 -8.96 -0.69
N ILE A 287 -14.39 -8.94 0.56
CA ILE A 287 -13.68 -9.43 1.74
C ILE A 287 -14.59 -10.43 2.45
N GLU A 288 -14.03 -11.55 2.90
CA GLU A 288 -14.81 -12.49 3.72
C GLU A 288 -15.20 -11.86 5.07
N PRO A 289 -16.42 -12.09 5.61
CA PRO A 289 -16.84 -11.51 6.89
C PRO A 289 -15.84 -11.73 8.03
N ARG A 290 -15.23 -12.92 8.11
CA ARG A 290 -14.18 -13.28 9.08
C ARG A 290 -12.89 -12.46 9.00
N ASN A 291 -12.67 -11.77 7.88
CA ASN A 291 -11.52 -10.92 7.61
C ASN A 291 -11.83 -9.42 7.76
N ILE A 292 -13.11 -9.04 7.87
CA ILE A 292 -13.52 -7.65 8.07
C ILE A 292 -13.50 -7.35 9.59
N PRO A 293 -12.85 -6.27 10.06
CA PRO A 293 -12.91 -5.86 11.46
C PRO A 293 -14.34 -5.73 11.99
N LYS A 294 -14.59 -6.19 13.24
CA LYS A 294 -15.92 -6.09 13.90
C LYS A 294 -16.49 -4.67 13.86
N LYS A 295 -15.63 -3.65 14.00
CA LYS A 295 -16.00 -2.23 13.89
C LYS A 295 -16.72 -1.87 12.58
N TYR A 296 -16.46 -2.63 11.51
CA TYR A 296 -17.03 -2.42 10.17
C TYR A 296 -18.09 -3.48 9.80
N GLY A 297 -18.56 -4.24 10.79
CA GLY A 297 -19.67 -5.19 10.64
C GLY A 297 -19.27 -6.62 10.31
N GLY A 298 -17.96 -6.93 10.31
CA GLY A 298 -17.42 -8.28 10.16
C GLY A 298 -17.19 -9.02 11.48
N GLU A 299 -16.30 -10.00 11.46
CA GLU A 299 -16.05 -10.90 12.60
C GLU A 299 -14.60 -10.85 13.09
N LEU A 300 -13.69 -10.19 12.36
CA LEU A 300 -12.28 -10.08 12.74
C LEU A 300 -12.13 -9.26 14.02
N ASP A 301 -11.51 -9.86 15.02
CA ASP A 301 -11.05 -9.18 16.23
C ASP A 301 -9.73 -8.48 15.93
N TYR A 302 -9.83 -7.18 15.60
CA TYR A 302 -8.71 -6.32 15.25
C TYR A 302 -9.06 -4.87 15.58
N ASN A 303 -8.18 -4.20 16.33
CA ASN A 303 -8.22 -2.76 16.53
C ASN A 303 -7.03 -2.09 15.84
N PHE A 304 -7.26 -0.89 15.29
CA PHE A 304 -6.19 -0.14 14.65
C PHE A 304 -5.07 0.20 15.65
N GLY A 305 -3.82 -0.08 15.29
CA GLY A 305 -2.64 0.07 16.15
C GLY A 305 -2.05 -1.27 16.60
N GLU A 306 -2.87 -2.33 16.64
CA GLU A 306 -2.42 -3.69 16.95
C GLU A 306 -1.52 -4.25 15.84
N LEU A 307 -0.79 -5.32 16.14
CA LEU A 307 -0.12 -6.11 15.10
C LEU A 307 -1.16 -6.93 14.33
N GLY A 308 -0.82 -7.31 13.11
CA GLY A 308 -1.70 -8.13 12.29
C GLY A 308 -2.05 -9.43 12.99
N ASN A 309 -3.31 -9.82 12.91
CA ASN A 309 -3.81 -11.12 13.32
C ASN A 309 -3.71 -12.03 12.08
N PRO A 310 -2.80 -13.02 11.99
CA PRO A 310 -2.66 -13.90 10.83
C PRO A 310 -3.80 -14.92 10.75
N ASP A 311 -4.27 -15.25 9.54
CA ASP A 311 -5.39 -16.20 9.35
C ASP A 311 -5.05 -17.56 9.96
N PRO A 312 -5.91 -18.12 10.85
CA PRO A 312 -5.71 -19.45 11.41
C PRO A 312 -5.54 -20.56 10.36
N ASN A 313 -6.08 -20.38 9.16
CA ASN A 313 -5.91 -21.33 8.06
C ASN A 313 -4.46 -21.45 7.57
N TRP A 314 -3.56 -20.56 7.99
CA TRP A 314 -2.12 -20.64 7.68
C TRP A 314 -1.33 -21.44 8.73
N GLU A 315 -2.01 -22.00 9.73
CA GLU A 315 -1.40 -22.93 10.67
C GLU A 315 -0.81 -24.14 9.91
N GLY A 316 0.46 -24.45 10.19
CA GLY A 316 1.22 -25.46 9.46
C GLY A 316 1.88 -24.99 8.16
N VAL A 317 1.56 -23.80 7.65
CA VAL A 317 2.33 -23.14 6.56
C VAL A 317 3.50 -22.35 7.13
N VAL A 318 3.28 -21.66 8.25
CA VAL A 318 4.29 -20.84 8.92
C VAL A 318 4.91 -21.59 10.08
N GLU A 319 6.20 -21.90 9.97
CA GLU A 319 6.99 -22.54 11.02
C GLU A 319 7.78 -21.45 11.75
N PHE A 320 7.24 -20.95 12.87
CA PHE A 320 7.95 -19.94 13.68
C PHE A 320 9.19 -20.50 14.36
N GLU A 321 10.25 -19.71 14.39
CA GLU A 321 11.56 -20.04 14.95
C GLU A 321 11.88 -19.15 16.15
N ASN A 322 12.94 -19.48 16.90
CA ASN A 322 13.50 -18.62 17.97
C ASN A 322 12.50 -18.14 19.05
N GLY A 323 11.45 -18.91 19.31
CA GLY A 323 10.43 -18.59 20.31
C GLY A 323 9.34 -17.62 19.84
N HIS A 324 9.38 -17.19 18.58
CA HIS A 324 8.29 -16.43 17.96
C HIS A 324 7.03 -17.30 17.84
N LYS A 325 5.87 -16.65 17.90
CA LYS A 325 4.55 -17.26 17.69
C LYS A 325 3.67 -16.47 16.72
N THR A 326 4.15 -15.29 16.33
CA THR A 326 3.50 -14.35 15.42
C THR A 326 4.59 -13.52 14.75
N PHE A 327 4.24 -12.76 13.72
CA PHE A 327 5.14 -11.80 13.10
C PHE A 327 5.34 -10.59 14.04
N PRO A 328 6.58 -10.26 14.43
CA PRO A 328 6.84 -9.11 15.29
C PRO A 328 6.70 -7.80 14.49
N SER A 329 6.63 -6.67 15.21
CA SER A 329 6.75 -5.34 14.58
C SER A 329 8.13 -5.15 13.93
N GLY A 330 8.23 -4.14 13.08
CA GLY A 330 9.45 -3.73 12.41
C GLY A 330 9.58 -4.23 10.95
N PRO A 331 10.70 -3.87 10.31
CA PRO A 331 11.04 -4.36 8.97
C PRO A 331 11.17 -5.88 8.96
N LEU A 332 10.41 -6.54 8.09
CA LEU A 332 10.48 -7.97 7.79
C LEU A 332 10.75 -8.16 6.29
N LEU A 333 11.46 -9.22 5.90
CA LEU A 333 11.57 -9.59 4.50
C LEU A 333 11.76 -11.10 4.34
N TRP A 334 11.58 -11.60 3.13
CA TRP A 334 11.82 -13.00 2.80
C TRP A 334 13.15 -13.20 2.07
N GLU A 335 13.96 -14.13 2.54
CA GLU A 335 15.17 -14.63 1.89
C GLU A 335 15.01 -16.12 1.58
N GLU A 336 15.63 -16.63 0.52
CA GLU A 336 15.61 -18.07 0.21
C GLU A 336 16.79 -18.77 0.89
N ASP A 337 16.54 -19.89 1.57
CA ASP A 337 17.59 -20.70 2.17
C ASP A 337 18.18 -21.72 1.19
N SER A 338 19.21 -22.45 1.62
CA SER A 338 19.88 -23.47 0.81
C SER A 338 18.99 -24.64 0.40
N ASN A 339 17.82 -24.81 1.04
CA ASN A 339 16.86 -25.86 0.76
C ASN A 339 15.69 -25.37 -0.11
N GLY A 340 15.74 -24.11 -0.59
CA GLY A 340 14.68 -23.51 -1.39
C GLY A 340 13.45 -23.10 -0.59
N ARG A 341 13.51 -23.07 0.75
CA ARG A 341 12.46 -22.53 1.60
C ARG A 341 12.62 -21.03 1.75
N LEU A 342 11.54 -20.32 2.05
CA LEU A 342 11.60 -18.89 2.34
C LEU A 342 11.70 -18.67 3.84
N VAL A 343 12.66 -17.84 4.24
CA VAL A 343 12.96 -17.46 5.62
C VAL A 343 12.53 -16.03 5.83
N CYS A 344 11.68 -15.78 6.83
CA CYS A 344 11.36 -14.44 7.26
C CYS A 344 12.48 -13.90 8.16
N MET A 345 13.13 -12.84 7.70
CA MET A 345 14.18 -12.13 8.45
C MET A 345 13.64 -10.82 9.00
N ALA A 346 13.82 -10.60 10.30
CA ALA A 346 13.65 -9.29 10.91
C ALA A 346 14.89 -8.42 10.70
N LYS A 347 14.68 -7.23 10.14
CA LYS A 347 15.69 -6.21 9.91
C LYS A 347 15.44 -4.98 10.80
N GLY A 348 16.22 -3.92 10.59
CA GLY A 348 16.22 -2.74 11.45
C GLY A 348 17.11 -2.92 12.67
N SER A 349 16.99 -1.99 13.61
CA SER A 349 17.72 -2.00 14.87
C SER A 349 16.79 -1.89 16.07
N LYS A 350 17.26 -2.32 17.23
CA LYS A 350 16.61 -2.12 18.53
C LYS A 350 17.70 -1.82 19.55
N ASP A 351 17.53 -0.73 20.30
CA ASP A 351 18.51 -0.28 21.29
C ASP A 351 19.93 -0.12 20.68
N GLY A 352 19.98 0.37 19.44
CA GLY A 352 21.21 0.56 18.65
C GLY A 352 21.83 -0.73 18.08
N GLN A 353 21.28 -1.91 18.36
CA GLN A 353 21.78 -3.19 17.85
C GLN A 353 20.97 -3.67 16.64
N PRO A 354 21.62 -4.17 15.57
CA PRO A 354 20.91 -4.80 14.45
C PRO A 354 20.08 -5.99 14.91
N ARG A 355 18.84 -6.12 14.41
CA ARG A 355 17.96 -7.25 14.75
C ARG A 355 18.39 -8.54 14.05
N ASN A 356 18.49 -8.52 12.72
CA ASN A 356 18.95 -9.62 11.85
C ASN A 356 18.56 -11.02 12.36
N GLU A 357 17.28 -11.21 12.67
CA GLU A 357 16.78 -12.38 13.39
C GLU A 357 15.87 -13.20 12.46
N ARG A 358 15.99 -14.54 12.51
CA ARG A 358 15.06 -15.45 11.82
C ARG A 358 13.76 -15.53 12.61
N ILE A 359 12.64 -15.21 11.97
CA ILE A 359 11.31 -15.19 12.59
C ILE A 359 10.56 -16.50 12.32
N CYS A 360 10.56 -16.94 11.07
CA CYS A 360 9.90 -18.18 10.66
C CYS A 360 10.41 -18.66 9.31
N THR A 361 10.00 -19.87 8.92
CA THR A 361 10.11 -20.35 7.54
C THR A 361 8.75 -20.74 6.97
N ILE A 362 8.64 -20.66 5.64
CA ILE A 362 7.50 -21.13 4.87
C ILE A 362 7.99 -21.91 3.64
N PRO A 363 7.18 -22.83 3.09
CA PRO A 363 7.47 -23.43 1.80
C PRO A 363 7.39 -22.38 0.67
N LYS A 364 8.28 -22.49 -0.32
CA LYS A 364 8.18 -21.72 -1.58
C LYS A 364 7.26 -22.48 -2.53
N THR A 365 5.97 -22.21 -2.46
CA THR A 365 4.92 -22.93 -3.21
C THR A 365 4.64 -22.29 -4.57
N PHE A 366 4.75 -20.96 -4.66
CA PHE A 366 4.50 -20.22 -5.89
C PHE A 366 5.55 -20.57 -6.96
N GLY A 367 5.09 -20.82 -8.18
CA GLY A 367 5.95 -21.25 -9.30
C GLY A 367 6.31 -22.74 -9.30
N LEU A 368 5.93 -23.50 -8.27
CA LEU A 368 6.11 -24.96 -8.21
C LEU A 368 4.80 -25.75 -8.36
N ALA A 369 3.64 -25.11 -8.16
CA ALA A 369 2.35 -25.78 -8.28
C ALA A 369 1.97 -26.01 -9.77
N PRO A 370 1.51 -27.22 -10.15
CA PRO A 370 1.01 -27.45 -11.51
C PRO A 370 -0.26 -26.62 -11.74
N VAL A 371 -0.28 -25.85 -12.83
CA VAL A 371 -1.45 -25.09 -13.27
C VAL A 371 -2.59 -26.06 -13.54
N VAL A 372 -3.68 -25.96 -12.79
CA VAL A 372 -4.91 -26.71 -13.07
C VAL A 372 -5.60 -26.00 -14.24
N GLU A 373 -5.58 -26.59 -15.43
CA GLU A 373 -6.31 -26.08 -16.58
C GLU A 373 -7.82 -26.11 -16.31
N ILE A 374 -8.43 -24.93 -16.16
CA ILE A 374 -9.89 -24.77 -16.21
C ILE A 374 -10.25 -24.49 -17.67
N SER A 375 -10.89 -25.44 -18.33
CA SER A 375 -11.32 -25.31 -19.73
C SER A 375 -12.30 -24.15 -19.90
N SER A 376 -11.92 -23.14 -20.68
CA SER A 376 -12.75 -22.00 -21.05
C SER A 376 -13.85 -22.40 -22.05
N GLY A 377 -15.10 -22.11 -21.70
CA GLY A 377 -16.24 -22.17 -22.61
C GLY A 377 -16.46 -20.83 -23.31
N GLU A 378 -16.23 -20.85 -24.63
CA GLU A 378 -16.76 -20.02 -25.73
C GLU A 378 -16.94 -18.49 -25.56
N THR A 379 -16.12 -17.78 -26.35
CA THR A 379 -16.21 -16.37 -26.75
C THR A 379 -17.41 -16.07 -27.65
N VAL A 380 -18.09 -14.94 -27.40
CA VAL A 380 -18.89 -14.25 -28.42
C VAL A 380 -18.31 -12.84 -28.60
N VAL A 381 -17.84 -12.57 -29.82
CA VAL A 381 -17.26 -11.31 -30.28
C VAL A 381 -18.37 -10.45 -30.88
N GLU A 382 -18.54 -9.22 -30.40
CA GLU A 382 -19.24 -8.16 -31.15
C GLU A 382 -18.42 -6.87 -31.14
N THR A 383 -17.95 -6.49 -32.33
CA THR A 383 -17.36 -5.20 -32.69
C THR A 383 -18.47 -4.15 -32.88
N PRO A 384 -18.22 -2.86 -32.62
CA PRO A 384 -18.35 -1.94 -33.76
C PRO A 384 -17.38 -0.74 -33.81
N ALA A 385 -16.91 -0.51 -35.04
CA ALA A 385 -16.87 0.72 -35.82
C ALA A 385 -16.07 1.96 -35.34
N GLU A 386 -15.09 2.30 -36.19
CA GLU A 386 -14.40 3.57 -36.33
C GLU A 386 -15.34 4.72 -36.73
N THR A 387 -15.07 5.93 -36.21
CA THR A 387 -15.24 7.17 -36.97
C THR A 387 -14.12 8.15 -36.62
N ASN A 388 -13.40 8.56 -37.66
CA ASN A 388 -12.47 9.68 -37.70
C ASN A 388 -13.17 11.01 -37.34
N ASP A 389 -12.44 11.92 -36.69
CA ASP A 389 -12.33 13.29 -37.19
C ASP A 389 -11.15 14.03 -36.51
N ALA A 390 -10.34 14.65 -37.36
CA ALA A 390 -9.19 15.48 -37.01
C ALA A 390 -9.56 16.96 -37.19
N ALA A 391 -9.14 17.82 -36.25
CA ALA A 391 -8.86 19.22 -36.55
C ALA A 391 -7.96 19.85 -35.47
N ALA A 392 -6.80 20.33 -35.91
CA ALA A 392 -5.85 21.14 -35.16
C ALA A 392 -6.38 22.56 -34.91
N LEU A 393 -5.79 23.28 -33.94
CA LEU A 393 -5.39 24.70 -34.09
C LEU A 393 -4.48 25.16 -32.93
N ASN A 394 -3.41 25.87 -33.33
CA ASN A 394 -2.34 26.46 -32.54
C ASN A 394 -2.77 27.66 -31.67
N GLY A 395 -1.96 28.02 -30.66
CA GLY A 395 -1.96 29.37 -30.09
C GLY A 395 -1.06 29.58 -28.86
N ASN A 396 0.12 30.18 -29.09
CA ASN A 396 1.14 30.59 -28.12
C ASN A 396 0.68 31.57 -27.02
N GLY A 397 1.40 31.58 -25.88
CA GLY A 397 1.45 32.74 -24.97
C GLY A 397 2.04 32.49 -23.57
N HIS A 398 3.36 32.55 -23.44
CA HIS A 398 4.07 32.99 -22.22
C HIS A 398 4.35 34.52 -22.35
N PRO A 399 4.76 35.29 -21.32
CA PRO A 399 5.57 34.90 -20.15
C PRO A 399 5.30 35.67 -18.81
N VAL A 400 6.15 35.36 -17.82
CA VAL A 400 6.85 36.29 -16.87
C VAL A 400 6.65 35.99 -15.36
N SER A 401 7.75 35.57 -14.72
CA SER A 401 8.04 35.53 -13.27
C SER A 401 8.33 36.94 -12.70
N PRO A 402 8.48 37.15 -11.37
CA PRO A 402 9.79 36.91 -10.71
C PRO A 402 9.77 36.54 -9.20
N GLN A 403 10.90 35.95 -8.75
CA GLN A 403 11.72 36.15 -7.52
C GLN A 403 11.01 36.43 -6.17
N GLY A 404 11.45 35.92 -5.00
CA GLY A 404 12.63 35.16 -4.58
C GLY A 404 12.78 35.18 -3.04
N THR A 405 13.74 34.39 -2.52
CA THR A 405 14.39 34.45 -1.19
C THR A 405 13.54 34.06 0.04
N HIS A 406 14.01 33.49 1.16
CA HIS A 406 15.33 33.39 1.78
C HIS A 406 15.41 32.11 2.67
N ASP A 407 16.65 31.69 2.89
CA ASP A 407 17.22 30.66 3.78
C ASP A 407 17.14 31.04 5.27
N ASP A 408 17.16 30.06 6.18
CA ASP A 408 17.81 30.16 7.50
C ASP A 408 17.76 28.83 8.30
N GLY A 409 18.96 28.33 8.66
CA GLY A 409 19.32 28.00 10.05
C GLY A 409 18.91 26.65 10.65
N VAL A 410 19.86 25.71 10.68
CA VAL A 410 19.77 24.43 11.42
C VAL A 410 20.24 24.60 12.87
N GLN A 411 19.47 24.05 13.81
CA GLN A 411 19.89 23.81 15.20
C GLN A 411 19.44 22.39 15.60
N THR A 412 20.40 21.55 16.00
CA THR A 412 20.22 20.12 16.32
C THR A 412 19.92 19.93 17.81
N ASP A 413 18.74 19.42 18.16
CA ASP A 413 18.43 18.88 19.48
C ASP A 413 17.94 17.43 19.34
N ASP A 414 18.59 16.51 20.07
CA ASP A 414 18.17 15.12 20.22
C ASP A 414 16.79 15.07 20.89
N ALA A 415 15.75 14.75 20.10
CA ALA A 415 14.37 14.68 20.57
C ALA A 415 13.99 13.23 20.94
N LEU A 416 14.03 12.92 22.23
CA LEU A 416 13.28 11.80 22.80
C LEU A 416 11.77 12.17 22.83
N LEU A 417 10.91 11.17 22.55
CA LEU A 417 9.44 11.27 22.45
C LEU A 417 8.79 11.85 23.72
N SER A 418 7.64 12.51 23.56
CA SER A 418 6.84 12.94 24.72
C SER A 418 5.97 11.78 25.24
N ASP A 419 5.98 11.54 26.55
CA ASP A 419 5.23 10.45 27.19
C ASP A 419 3.72 10.49 26.85
N ASP A 420 3.16 11.70 26.67
CA ASP A 420 1.77 11.93 26.27
C ASP A 420 1.39 11.33 24.90
N VAL A 421 2.29 11.35 23.91
CA VAL A 421 2.00 10.82 22.57
C VAL A 421 2.18 9.31 22.54
N ASN A 422 3.14 8.78 23.31
CA ASN A 422 3.22 7.35 23.57
C ASN A 422 1.93 6.83 24.23
N GLU A 423 1.37 7.55 25.21
CA GLU A 423 0.13 7.12 25.88
C GLU A 423 -1.10 7.20 24.96
N LYS A 424 -1.22 8.23 24.09
CA LYS A 424 -2.28 8.31 23.08
C LYS A 424 -2.22 7.21 22.02
N LEU A 425 -1.01 6.75 21.69
CA LEU A 425 -0.79 5.67 20.71
C LEU A 425 -0.79 4.28 21.33
N LYS A 426 -0.63 4.17 22.66
CA LYS A 426 -0.85 2.96 23.45
C LYS A 426 -2.35 2.78 23.72
N LEU A 427 -3.03 2.13 22.79
CA LEU A 427 -4.32 1.51 23.07
C LEU A 427 -4.06 0.05 23.46
N GLN A 428 -4.18 -0.21 24.77
CA GLN A 428 -4.09 -1.50 25.49
C GLN A 428 -3.12 -2.56 24.94
N ASP A 429 -1.90 -2.59 25.48
CA ASP A 429 -1.03 -3.76 25.37
C ASP A 429 -1.50 -4.89 26.33
N ASP A 430 -1.62 -6.09 25.76
CA ASP A 430 -1.64 -7.44 26.37
C ASP A 430 -2.23 -7.61 27.78
N LYS A 431 -3.47 -8.09 27.84
CA LYS A 431 -3.84 -9.10 28.84
C LYS A 431 -3.91 -10.47 28.17
N PRO A 432 -3.21 -11.49 28.68
CA PRO A 432 -3.29 -12.83 28.13
C PRO A 432 -4.73 -13.35 28.23
N VAL A 433 -5.28 -13.77 27.10
CA VAL A 433 -6.54 -14.51 27.03
C VAL A 433 -6.32 -15.84 27.75
N ALA A 434 -6.87 -15.97 28.94
CA ALA A 434 -6.92 -17.24 29.65
C ALA A 434 -7.77 -18.22 28.82
N ALA A 435 -7.13 -19.27 28.31
CA ALA A 435 -7.82 -20.41 27.72
C ALA A 435 -8.75 -21.02 28.77
N GLN A 436 -10.07 -20.92 28.56
CA GLN A 436 -11.03 -21.68 29.33
C GLN A 436 -10.87 -23.15 28.98
N THR A 437 -10.30 -23.89 29.91
CA THR A 437 -10.24 -25.35 29.91
C THR A 437 -11.65 -25.86 30.24
N THR A 438 -12.38 -26.35 29.24
CA THR A 438 -13.53 -27.21 29.49
C THR A 438 -13.02 -28.55 30.01
N THR A 439 -13.35 -28.86 31.25
CA THR A 439 -13.21 -30.20 31.83
C THR A 439 -14.59 -30.79 32.03
N ALA A 440 -14.74 -32.02 31.51
CA ALA A 440 -15.81 -33.01 31.69
C ALA A 440 -17.24 -32.62 31.26
#